data_AF-A0A3D1AZB0-F1
#
_entry.id   AF-A0A3D1AZB0-F1
#
_cell.length_a   1.000
_cell.length_b   1.000
_cell.length_c   1.000
_cell.angle_alpha   90.00
_cell.angle_beta   90.00
_cell.angle_gamma   90.00
#
_symmetry.space_group_name_H-M   'P 1'
#
loop_
_entity.id
_entity.type
_entity.pdbx_description
1 polymer ?
#
loop_
_entity_poly.entity_id
_entity_poly.type
_entity_poly.pdbx_seq_one_letter_code
_entity_poly.pdbx_strand_id
1 'polypeptide(L)'
;RWKFGGYVVSDCGAVGDIYRTHKTAASAPEGAARAVLAGTDLDCGTEYRALLPAVQQKLLPEEAITNAVRRLFTARFRLGMFDPPDAVPYARIPYDVVESSEHKDLALDAARESIVLLKNETLSNGAPLLPLSKDTKTIAVIGPNANDVDVMLGNYNGEPTQPMTPLDGIKLRVSRHTTVLYARGCDIAANLPAMQVVPNTALYTTNNKRREAGLKGQYFNRADFNTAHLVKPLFTRIDRHIDFHWADAAPRDDMDDDNFGV
;
A
#
# COMPACT_ATOMS: atom_id res chain seq x y z
N ARG A 1 30.01 -17.01 13.28
CA ARG A 1 29.08 -18.17 13.28
C ARG A 1 28.29 -18.34 11.97
N TRP A 2 27.80 -17.30 11.29
CA TRP A 2 27.10 -17.47 9.97
C TRP A 2 27.82 -16.90 8.74
N LYS A 3 28.97 -16.22 8.92
CA LYS A 3 29.76 -15.61 7.83
C LYS A 3 28.92 -14.74 6.87
N PHE A 4 27.92 -14.03 7.38
CA PHE A 4 27.07 -13.14 6.59
C PHE A 4 27.92 -12.04 5.93
N GLY A 5 27.78 -11.88 4.62
CA GLY A 5 28.58 -10.97 3.78
C GLY A 5 27.77 -9.83 3.15
N GLY A 6 26.58 -9.54 3.69
CA GLY A 6 25.75 -8.41 3.30
C GLY A 6 25.92 -7.20 4.23
N TYR A 7 24.90 -6.35 4.27
CA TYR A 7 24.79 -5.24 5.21
C TYR A 7 23.52 -5.39 6.05
N VAL A 8 23.45 -4.71 7.19
CA VAL A 8 22.28 -4.72 8.09
C VAL A 8 21.58 -3.37 8.05
N VAL A 9 20.27 -3.38 7.87
CA VAL A 9 19.40 -2.19 8.00
C VAL A 9 18.53 -2.33 9.24
N SER A 10 18.27 -1.23 9.94
CA SER A 10 17.31 -1.23 11.05
C SER A 10 15.88 -1.29 10.55
N ASP A 11 14.96 -1.76 11.40
CA ASP A 11 13.55 -1.40 11.22
C ASP A 11 13.36 0.12 11.39
N CYS A 12 12.25 0.66 10.89
CA CYS A 12 12.04 2.07 10.79
C CYS A 12 11.80 2.72 12.17
N GLY A 13 12.75 3.57 12.59
CA GLY A 13 12.76 4.18 13.93
C GLY A 13 13.43 3.34 15.02
N ALA A 14 13.90 2.12 14.73
CA ALA A 14 14.46 1.23 15.75
C ALA A 14 15.75 1.77 16.39
N VAL A 15 16.58 2.53 15.65
CA VAL A 15 17.72 3.24 16.23
C VAL A 15 17.25 4.29 17.24
N GLY A 16 16.10 4.91 16.98
CA GLY A 16 15.45 5.91 17.82
C GLY A 16 15.01 5.32 19.15
N ASP A 17 14.45 4.11 19.11
CA ASP A 17 13.98 3.40 20.29
C ASP A 17 15.08 3.11 21.29
N ILE A 18 16.34 2.93 20.85
CA ILE A 18 17.49 2.70 21.75
C ILE A 18 17.56 3.77 22.85
N TYR A 19 17.31 5.04 22.52
CA TYR A 19 17.41 6.16 23.46
C TYR A 19 16.06 6.80 23.84
N ARG A 20 15.02 6.73 22.98
CA ARG A 20 13.71 7.33 23.27
C ARG A 20 12.80 6.41 24.08
N THR A 21 12.79 5.11 23.75
CA THR A 21 11.76 4.18 24.21
C THR A 21 12.33 3.14 25.16
N HIS A 22 13.33 2.38 24.70
CA HIS A 22 14.05 1.39 25.51
C HIS A 22 14.94 2.04 26.57
N LYS A 23 15.36 3.29 26.33
CA LYS A 23 16.17 4.08 27.27
C LYS A 23 17.45 3.35 27.70
N THR A 24 18.05 2.59 26.79
CA THR A 24 19.30 1.87 27.05
C THR A 24 20.52 2.74 26.74
N ALA A 25 20.36 3.79 25.93
CA ALA A 25 21.32 4.87 25.75
C ALA A 25 20.75 6.19 26.31
N ALA A 26 21.61 7.05 26.84
CA ALA A 26 21.22 8.31 27.46
C ALA A 26 20.94 9.43 26.45
N SER A 27 21.36 9.27 25.20
CA SER A 27 21.23 10.32 24.17
C SER A 27 21.18 9.74 22.75
N ALA A 28 20.77 10.57 21.79
CA ALA A 28 20.74 10.19 20.37
C ALA A 28 22.14 9.84 19.80
N PRO A 29 23.22 10.60 20.08
CA PRO A 29 24.57 10.22 19.65
C PRO A 29 25.02 8.87 20.22
N GLU A 30 24.73 8.59 21.49
CA GLU A 30 25.05 7.30 22.10
C GLU A 30 24.23 6.16 21.50
N GLY A 31 22.93 6.37 21.26
CA GLY A 31 22.06 5.38 20.62
C GLY A 31 22.53 5.04 19.20
N ALA A 32 22.81 6.05 18.38
CA ALA A 32 23.33 5.88 17.02
C ALA A 32 24.71 5.21 17.01
N ALA A 33 25.63 5.60 17.90
CA ALA A 33 26.93 4.96 18.05
C ALA A 33 26.81 3.47 18.38
N ARG A 34 25.97 3.13 19.35
CA ARG A 34 25.73 1.73 19.75
C ARG A 34 25.16 0.92 18.59
N ALA A 35 24.24 1.48 17.79
CA ALA A 35 23.69 0.81 16.62
C ALA A 35 24.79 0.47 15.60
N VAL A 36 25.63 1.44 15.23
CA VAL A 36 26.73 1.21 14.27
C VAL A 36 27.75 0.21 14.80
N LEU A 37 28.16 0.33 16.08
CA LEU A 37 29.10 -0.60 16.72
C LEU A 37 28.53 -2.02 16.83
N ALA A 38 27.22 -2.17 16.97
CA ALA A 38 26.53 -3.45 16.96
C ALA A 38 26.40 -4.06 15.55
N GLY A 39 26.74 -3.30 14.50
CA GLY A 39 26.75 -3.76 13.11
C GLY A 39 25.54 -3.34 12.28
N THR A 40 24.72 -2.40 12.75
CA THR A 40 23.69 -1.77 11.91
C THR A 40 24.37 -0.82 10.94
N ASP A 41 24.28 -1.09 9.64
CA ASP A 41 24.97 -0.32 8.61
C ASP A 41 24.12 0.82 8.05
N LEU A 42 22.80 0.63 8.02
CA LEU A 42 21.83 1.59 7.50
C LEU A 42 20.68 1.78 8.50
N ASP A 43 20.29 3.03 8.70
CA ASP A 43 19.16 3.43 9.51
C ASP A 43 17.94 3.65 8.62
N CYS A 44 16.85 2.90 8.85
CA CYS A 44 15.55 3.31 8.33
C CYS A 44 15.01 4.42 9.22
N GLY A 45 15.38 5.66 8.94
CA GLY A 45 15.05 6.75 9.84
C GLY A 45 15.86 8.01 9.59
N THR A 46 15.99 8.81 10.63
CA THR A 46 16.77 10.06 10.59
C THR A 46 17.80 10.14 11.72
N GLU A 47 17.91 9.10 12.53
CA GLU A 47 18.70 9.01 13.75
C GLU A 47 20.20 9.06 13.45
N TYR A 48 20.63 8.58 12.28
CA TYR A 48 22.03 8.68 11.87
C TYR A 48 22.52 10.11 11.57
N ARG A 49 21.63 11.12 11.60
CA ARG A 49 22.03 12.54 11.71
C ARG A 49 22.85 12.82 12.98
N ALA A 50 22.75 11.96 14.00
CA ALA A 50 23.51 12.06 15.24
C ALA A 50 24.92 11.44 15.19
N LEU A 51 25.34 10.82 14.07
CA LEU A 51 26.65 10.16 13.96
C LEU A 51 27.82 11.14 14.03
N LEU A 52 27.70 12.33 13.42
CA LEU A 52 28.75 13.35 13.50
C LEU A 52 29.02 13.79 14.95
N PRO A 53 27.99 14.18 15.74
CA PRO A 53 28.15 14.38 17.17
C PRO A 53 28.73 13.17 17.92
N ALA A 54 28.34 11.94 17.56
CA ALA A 54 28.86 10.73 18.20
C ALA A 54 30.37 10.54 18.00
N VAL A 55 30.88 10.83 16.79
CA VAL A 55 32.32 10.83 16.49
C VAL A 55 33.04 11.92 17.27
N GLN A 56 32.50 13.14 17.29
CA GLN A 56 33.09 14.28 18.03
C GLN A 56 33.17 14.00 19.54
N GLN A 57 32.19 13.29 20.09
CA GLN A 57 32.14 12.85 21.49
C GLN A 57 32.98 11.59 21.76
N LYS A 58 33.65 11.04 20.74
CA LYS A 58 34.45 9.81 20.81
C LYS A 58 33.65 8.57 21.23
N LEU A 59 32.34 8.56 20.98
CA LEU A 59 31.45 7.42 21.22
C LEU A 59 31.55 6.36 20.11
N LEU A 60 32.04 6.77 18.92
CA LEU A 60 32.15 5.95 17.72
C LEU A 60 33.39 6.40 16.92
N PRO A 61 34.28 5.50 16.48
CA PRO A 61 35.33 5.86 15.53
C PRO A 61 34.76 6.03 14.11
N GLU A 62 35.27 7.00 13.35
CA GLU A 62 34.88 7.24 11.94
C GLU A 62 35.08 6.01 11.04
N GLU A 63 36.06 5.15 11.37
CA GLU A 63 36.30 3.90 10.66
C GLU A 63 35.07 2.95 10.71
N ALA A 64 34.31 2.95 11.81
CA ALA A 64 33.10 2.12 11.92
C ALA A 64 32.04 2.56 10.90
N ILE A 65 31.88 3.88 10.68
CA ILE A 65 31.02 4.45 9.65
C ILE A 65 31.54 4.07 8.26
N THR A 66 32.86 4.19 8.04
CA THR A 66 33.50 3.80 6.76
C THR A 66 33.22 2.34 6.42
N ASN A 67 33.28 1.45 7.40
CA ASN A 67 33.00 0.02 7.21
C ASN A 67 31.53 -0.25 6.88
N ALA A 68 30.58 0.47 7.52
CA ALA A 68 29.15 0.38 7.20
C ALA A 68 28.86 0.84 5.77
N VAL A 69 29.41 2.00 5.38
CA VAL A 69 29.30 2.53 4.01
C VAL A 69 29.90 1.56 3.00
N ARG A 70 31.08 0.98 3.29
CA ARG A 70 31.71 -0.01 2.41
C ARG A 70 30.81 -1.21 2.17
N ARG A 71 30.17 -1.77 3.20
CA ARG A 71 29.23 -2.90 3.06
C ARG A 71 28.01 -2.53 2.23
N LEU A 72 27.39 -1.38 2.52
CA LEU A 72 26.23 -0.87 1.79
C LEU A 72 26.56 -0.65 0.30
N PHE A 73 27.65 0.05 0.00
CA PHE A 73 28.04 0.33 -1.39
C PHE A 73 28.50 -0.93 -2.11
N THR A 74 29.15 -1.88 -1.44
CA THR A 74 29.47 -3.18 -2.05
C THR A 74 28.21 -3.89 -2.54
N ALA A 75 27.11 -3.84 -1.78
CA ALA A 75 25.83 -4.39 -2.24
C ALA A 75 25.29 -3.62 -3.46
N ARG A 76 25.35 -2.28 -3.45
CA ARG A 76 24.91 -1.44 -4.59
C ARG A 76 25.72 -1.67 -5.86
N PHE A 77 27.04 -1.88 -5.74
CA PHE A 77 27.90 -2.26 -6.87
C PHE A 77 27.54 -3.65 -7.39
N ARG A 78 27.28 -4.63 -6.52
CA ARG A 78 26.82 -5.97 -6.95
C ARG A 78 25.48 -5.96 -7.67
N LEU A 79 24.61 -5.01 -7.34
CA LEU A 79 23.34 -4.77 -8.04
C LEU A 79 23.50 -4.05 -9.38
N GLY A 80 24.71 -3.61 -9.74
CA GLY A 80 24.99 -2.89 -10.98
C GLY A 80 24.49 -1.44 -10.98
N MET A 81 24.17 -0.86 -9.82
CA MET A 81 23.60 0.51 -9.75
C MET A 81 24.53 1.62 -10.27
N PHE A 82 25.81 1.30 -10.53
CA PHE A 82 26.82 2.21 -11.06
C PHE A 82 27.30 1.81 -12.46
N ASP A 83 26.76 0.74 -13.02
CA ASP A 83 27.08 0.26 -14.36
C ASP A 83 26.11 0.86 -15.39
N PRO A 84 26.49 0.93 -16.68
CA PRO A 84 25.56 1.29 -17.75
C PRO A 84 24.30 0.39 -17.74
N PRO A 85 23.08 0.91 -17.98
CA PRO A 85 21.85 0.09 -17.93
C PRO A 85 21.86 -1.13 -18.86
N ASP A 86 22.57 -1.05 -19.97
CA ASP A 86 22.75 -2.18 -20.89
C ASP A 86 23.64 -3.29 -20.29
N ALA A 87 24.48 -3.01 -19.30
CA ALA A 87 25.25 -4.04 -18.61
C ALA A 87 24.48 -4.69 -17.45
N VAL A 88 23.31 -4.17 -17.06
CA VAL A 88 22.55 -4.59 -15.87
C VAL A 88 21.28 -5.33 -16.27
N PRO A 89 21.19 -6.67 -16.06
CA PRO A 89 20.01 -7.45 -16.47
C PRO A 89 18.69 -6.93 -15.88
N TYR A 90 18.70 -6.49 -14.63
CA TYR A 90 17.52 -6.00 -13.94
C TYR A 90 17.03 -4.64 -14.45
N ALA A 91 17.91 -3.83 -15.06
CA ALA A 91 17.54 -2.54 -15.64
C ALA A 91 16.80 -2.68 -16.97
N ARG A 92 16.73 -3.89 -17.52
CA ARG A 92 16.09 -4.20 -18.81
C ARG A 92 14.72 -4.85 -18.66
N ILE A 93 14.24 -5.07 -17.44
CA ILE A 93 12.93 -5.66 -17.20
C ILE A 93 11.87 -4.64 -17.66
N PRO A 94 11.05 -4.95 -18.68
CA PRO A 94 10.03 -4.04 -19.16
C PRO A 94 8.84 -3.96 -18.20
N TYR A 95 8.11 -2.85 -18.26
CA TYR A 95 6.99 -2.61 -17.34
C TYR A 95 5.80 -3.55 -17.59
N ASP A 96 5.64 -4.10 -18.80
CA ASP A 96 4.59 -5.07 -19.12
C ASP A 96 4.71 -6.41 -18.38
N VAL A 97 5.85 -6.66 -17.72
CA VAL A 97 6.02 -7.78 -16.78
C VAL A 97 5.22 -7.55 -15.49
N VAL A 98 5.01 -6.29 -15.10
CA VAL A 98 4.18 -5.93 -13.93
C VAL A 98 2.75 -6.37 -14.21
N GLU A 99 2.21 -7.20 -13.32
CA GLU A 99 0.85 -7.75 -13.44
C GLU A 99 0.58 -8.52 -14.76
N SER A 100 1.61 -9.12 -15.36
CA SER A 100 1.47 -10.03 -16.51
C SER A 100 0.51 -11.19 -16.25
N SER A 101 0.02 -11.84 -17.31
CA SER A 101 -0.85 -13.02 -17.22
C SER A 101 -0.27 -14.11 -16.33
N GLU A 102 1.03 -14.36 -16.46
CA GLU A 102 1.77 -15.37 -15.73
C GLU A 102 1.82 -15.05 -14.23
N HIS A 103 2.00 -13.78 -13.86
CA HIS A 103 1.96 -13.35 -12.46
C HIS A 103 0.54 -13.45 -11.88
N LYS A 104 -0.50 -13.11 -12.67
CA LYS A 104 -1.91 -13.26 -12.26
C LYS A 104 -2.28 -14.72 -12.02
N ASP A 105 -1.86 -15.61 -12.91
CA ASP A 105 -2.12 -17.05 -12.78
C ASP A 105 -1.39 -17.63 -11.56
N LEU A 106 -0.13 -17.24 -11.33
CA LEU A 106 0.61 -17.64 -10.14
C LEU A 106 -0.07 -17.17 -8.84
N ALA A 107 -0.54 -15.91 -8.80
CA ALA A 107 -1.25 -15.39 -7.64
C ALA A 107 -2.56 -16.15 -7.40
N LEU A 108 -3.29 -16.50 -8.47
CA LEU A 108 -4.51 -17.28 -8.39
C LEU A 108 -4.26 -18.71 -7.88
N ASP A 109 -3.19 -19.36 -8.34
CA ASP A 109 -2.83 -20.71 -7.88
C ASP A 109 -2.37 -20.70 -6.43
N ALA A 110 -1.54 -19.73 -6.03
CA ALA A 110 -1.19 -19.53 -4.62
C ALA A 110 -2.44 -19.34 -3.74
N ALA A 111 -3.42 -18.55 -4.19
CA ALA A 111 -4.67 -18.36 -3.47
C ALA A 111 -5.50 -19.65 -3.36
N ARG A 112 -5.59 -20.44 -4.45
CA ARG A 112 -6.30 -21.74 -4.46
C ARG A 112 -5.69 -22.74 -3.47
N GLU A 113 -4.37 -22.76 -3.36
CA GLU A 113 -3.64 -23.67 -2.45
C GLU A 113 -3.61 -23.17 -1.00
N SER A 114 -3.87 -21.88 -0.76
CA SER A 114 -3.82 -21.28 0.57
C SER A 114 -5.14 -21.34 1.36
N ILE A 115 -6.26 -21.66 0.71
CA ILE A 115 -7.57 -21.74 1.37
C ILE A 115 -7.69 -23.04 2.18
N VAL A 116 -7.99 -22.92 3.47
CA VAL A 116 -8.16 -24.07 4.37
C VAL A 116 -9.64 -24.33 4.65
N LEU A 117 -10.14 -25.50 4.25
CA LEU A 117 -11.48 -25.96 4.63
C LEU A 117 -11.47 -26.50 6.06
N LEU A 118 -11.88 -25.66 7.03
CA LEU A 118 -11.89 -26.03 8.45
C LEU A 118 -13.03 -27.00 8.81
N LYS A 119 -14.18 -26.88 8.15
CA LYS A 119 -15.38 -27.67 8.46
C LYS A 119 -16.24 -27.86 7.22
N ASN A 120 -16.75 -29.07 7.01
CA ASN A 120 -17.75 -29.38 5.97
C ASN A 120 -18.82 -30.29 6.56
N GLU A 121 -20.04 -29.77 6.70
CA GLU A 121 -21.16 -30.48 7.31
C GLU A 121 -21.82 -31.45 6.33
N THR A 122 -22.52 -32.43 6.89
CA THR A 122 -23.42 -33.30 6.10
C THR A 122 -24.84 -32.77 6.21
N LEU A 123 -25.51 -32.63 5.07
CA LEU A 123 -26.90 -32.21 4.97
C LEU A 123 -27.85 -33.33 5.46
N SER A 124 -29.10 -33.00 5.75
CA SER A 124 -30.12 -33.96 6.21
C SER A 124 -30.41 -35.10 5.23
N ASN A 125 -30.06 -34.92 3.96
CA ASN A 125 -30.17 -35.94 2.91
C ASN A 125 -28.94 -36.84 2.78
N GLY A 126 -27.96 -36.71 3.68
CA GLY A 126 -26.73 -37.50 3.70
C GLY A 126 -25.62 -37.04 2.75
N ALA A 127 -25.82 -35.96 1.97
CA ALA A 127 -24.80 -35.40 1.09
C ALA A 127 -23.91 -34.38 1.83
N PRO A 128 -22.62 -34.21 1.45
CA PRO A 128 -21.81 -33.12 1.98
C PRO A 128 -22.37 -31.76 1.54
N LEU A 129 -22.25 -30.74 2.39
CA LEU A 129 -22.69 -29.37 2.10
C LEU A 129 -21.86 -28.76 0.96
N LEU A 130 -20.53 -28.91 1.00
CA LEU A 130 -19.62 -28.42 -0.03
C LEU A 130 -19.07 -29.57 -0.90
N PRO A 131 -18.85 -29.33 -2.20
CA PRO A 131 -19.01 -28.06 -2.93
C PRO A 131 -20.48 -27.73 -3.27
N LEU A 132 -20.82 -26.44 -3.30
CA LEU A 132 -22.15 -25.98 -3.73
C LEU A 132 -22.35 -26.18 -5.23
N SER A 133 -23.59 -26.47 -5.64
CA SER A 133 -23.97 -26.50 -7.05
C SER A 133 -23.89 -25.09 -7.65
N LYS A 134 -23.34 -25.00 -8.86
CA LYS A 134 -23.30 -23.75 -9.63
C LYS A 134 -24.67 -23.34 -10.17
N ASP A 135 -25.61 -24.28 -10.22
CA ASP A 135 -26.98 -24.07 -10.68
C ASP A 135 -27.95 -23.78 -9.52
N THR A 136 -27.42 -23.42 -8.35
CA THR A 136 -28.22 -22.97 -7.21
C THR A 136 -29.06 -21.77 -7.64
N LYS A 137 -30.39 -21.82 -7.41
CA LYS A 137 -31.32 -20.77 -7.88
C LYS A 137 -30.99 -19.39 -7.34
N THR A 138 -30.67 -19.30 -6.05
CA THR A 138 -30.36 -18.04 -5.37
C THR A 138 -29.29 -18.25 -4.32
N ILE A 139 -28.30 -17.36 -4.29
CA ILE A 139 -27.24 -17.34 -3.30
C ILE A 139 -27.27 -15.97 -2.61
N ALA A 140 -27.31 -15.96 -1.28
CA ALA A 140 -27.11 -14.76 -0.49
C ALA A 140 -25.66 -14.74 0.01
N VAL A 141 -24.91 -13.73 -0.39
CA VAL A 141 -23.55 -13.46 0.08
C VAL A 141 -23.64 -12.37 1.14
N ILE A 142 -23.35 -12.72 2.39
CA ILE A 142 -23.52 -11.82 3.54
C ILE A 142 -22.21 -11.70 4.30
N GLY A 143 -21.81 -10.47 4.60
CA GLY A 143 -20.68 -10.17 5.47
C GLY A 143 -19.90 -8.92 5.05
N PRO A 144 -19.24 -8.24 6.00
CA PRO A 144 -18.50 -7.01 5.72
C PRO A 144 -17.36 -7.21 4.73
N ASN A 145 -16.69 -8.36 4.76
CA ASN A 145 -15.51 -8.64 3.93
C ASN A 145 -15.87 -9.26 2.56
N ALA A 146 -17.15 -9.47 2.28
CA ALA A 146 -17.55 -10.20 1.07
C ALA A 146 -17.36 -9.39 -0.22
N ASN A 147 -17.26 -8.07 -0.12
CA ASN A 147 -17.09 -7.15 -1.25
C ASN A 147 -16.20 -5.96 -0.85
N ASP A 148 -15.06 -6.26 -0.22
CA ASP A 148 -14.11 -5.27 0.29
C ASP A 148 -12.70 -5.67 -0.19
N VAL A 149 -12.06 -4.82 -0.99
CA VAL A 149 -10.75 -5.09 -1.59
C VAL A 149 -9.63 -4.90 -0.57
N ASP A 150 -9.71 -3.86 0.26
CA ASP A 150 -8.69 -3.54 1.25
C ASP A 150 -8.50 -4.69 2.24
N VAL A 151 -9.61 -5.29 2.67
CA VAL A 151 -9.56 -6.44 3.58
C VAL A 151 -8.91 -7.66 2.93
N MET A 152 -9.04 -7.83 1.60
CA MET A 152 -8.36 -8.93 0.90
C MET A 152 -6.87 -8.69 0.73
N LEU A 153 -6.47 -7.44 0.45
CA LEU A 153 -5.07 -7.08 0.23
C LEU A 153 -4.27 -7.05 1.53
N GLY A 154 -4.92 -6.78 2.67
CA GLY A 154 -4.29 -6.76 3.98
C GLY A 154 -3.33 -5.58 4.12
N ASN A 155 -2.07 -5.83 4.48
CA ASN A 155 -1.04 -4.81 4.65
C ASN A 155 0.15 -5.05 3.70
N TYR A 156 1.00 -4.02 3.53
CA TYR A 156 2.19 -4.10 2.67
C TYR A 156 1.87 -4.59 1.24
N ASN A 157 0.80 -4.05 0.66
CA ASN A 157 0.34 -4.36 -0.69
C ASN A 157 0.55 -3.17 -1.63
N GLY A 158 0.48 -3.45 -2.93
CA GLY A 158 0.27 -2.45 -3.97
C GLY A 158 -1.15 -2.52 -4.51
N GLU A 159 -1.48 -1.64 -5.44
CA GLU A 159 -2.82 -1.53 -6.04
C GLU A 159 -2.96 -2.47 -7.26
N PRO A 160 -3.81 -3.51 -7.22
CA PRO A 160 -4.06 -4.37 -8.38
C PRO A 160 -4.94 -3.64 -9.42
N THR A 161 -4.70 -3.83 -10.72
CA THR A 161 -5.58 -3.21 -11.73
C THR A 161 -6.96 -3.84 -11.81
N GLN A 162 -7.10 -5.11 -11.38
CA GLN A 162 -8.36 -5.87 -11.42
C GLN A 162 -8.55 -6.72 -10.15
N PRO A 163 -8.81 -6.11 -8.99
CA PRO A 163 -9.10 -6.87 -7.78
C PRO A 163 -10.39 -7.70 -7.94
N MET A 164 -10.42 -8.88 -7.35
CA MET A 164 -11.56 -9.80 -7.41
C MET A 164 -12.04 -10.16 -6.00
N THR A 165 -13.17 -9.60 -5.58
CA THR A 165 -13.75 -9.90 -4.25
C THR A 165 -14.38 -11.29 -4.19
N PRO A 166 -14.66 -11.86 -3.00
CA PRO A 166 -15.42 -13.10 -2.90
C PRO A 166 -16.79 -13.00 -3.59
N LEU A 167 -17.46 -11.85 -3.50
CA LEU A 167 -18.73 -11.61 -4.19
C LEU A 167 -18.55 -11.68 -5.72
N ASP A 168 -17.51 -11.06 -6.26
CA ASP A 168 -17.23 -11.07 -7.70
C ASP A 168 -16.88 -12.48 -8.19
N GLY A 169 -16.02 -13.19 -7.44
CA GLY A 169 -15.68 -14.58 -7.73
C GLY A 169 -16.88 -15.50 -7.73
N ILE A 170 -17.81 -15.34 -6.77
CA ILE A 170 -19.06 -16.11 -6.73
C ILE A 170 -19.93 -15.78 -7.94
N LYS A 171 -20.17 -14.50 -8.24
CA LYS A 171 -20.97 -14.06 -9.40
C LYS A 171 -20.42 -14.60 -10.71
N LEU A 172 -19.09 -14.60 -10.87
CA LEU A 172 -18.41 -15.11 -12.06
C LEU A 172 -18.53 -16.63 -12.21
N ARG A 173 -18.59 -17.37 -11.10
CA ARG A 173 -18.48 -18.84 -11.10
C ARG A 173 -19.80 -19.58 -11.26
N VAL A 174 -20.90 -19.01 -10.77
CA VAL A 174 -22.24 -19.61 -10.78
C VAL A 174 -22.91 -19.48 -12.15
N SER A 175 -24.03 -20.18 -12.33
CA SER A 175 -24.84 -20.10 -13.54
C SER A 175 -25.35 -18.68 -13.76
N ARG A 176 -25.49 -18.25 -15.02
CA ARG A 176 -26.08 -16.95 -15.37
C ARG A 176 -27.54 -16.81 -14.93
N HIS A 177 -28.20 -17.92 -14.59
CA HIS A 177 -29.57 -17.96 -14.07
C HIS A 177 -29.63 -17.92 -12.54
N THR A 178 -28.49 -17.99 -11.85
CA THR A 178 -28.42 -17.86 -10.39
C THR A 178 -28.56 -16.39 -10.00
N THR A 179 -29.53 -16.10 -9.14
CA THR A 179 -29.63 -14.78 -8.51
C THR A 179 -28.64 -14.69 -7.36
N VAL A 180 -27.64 -13.81 -7.45
CA VAL A 180 -26.71 -13.52 -6.34
C VAL A 180 -27.15 -12.24 -5.64
N LEU A 181 -27.56 -12.35 -4.38
CA LEU A 181 -27.91 -11.23 -3.52
C LEU A 181 -26.73 -10.91 -2.60
N TYR A 182 -26.49 -9.63 -2.34
CA TYR A 182 -25.46 -9.18 -1.40
C TYR A 182 -26.08 -8.33 -0.30
N ALA A 183 -25.66 -8.56 0.93
CA ALA A 183 -25.89 -7.65 2.03
C ALA A 183 -24.63 -7.59 2.90
N ARG A 184 -24.20 -6.38 3.28
CA ARG A 184 -23.04 -6.23 4.16
C ARG A 184 -23.25 -6.90 5.53
N GLY A 185 -24.47 -6.83 6.05
CA GLY A 185 -24.86 -7.45 7.33
C GLY A 185 -24.46 -6.60 8.54
N CYS A 186 -23.16 -6.43 8.77
CA CYS A 186 -22.63 -5.69 9.93
C CYS A 186 -21.37 -4.87 9.59
N ASP A 187 -20.90 -4.07 10.55
CA ASP A 187 -19.57 -3.46 10.51
C ASP A 187 -18.48 -4.46 10.94
N ILE A 188 -17.22 -4.19 10.58
CA ILE A 188 -16.06 -5.01 10.98
C ILE A 188 -15.77 -4.84 12.48
N ALA A 189 -15.81 -3.59 12.97
CA ALA A 189 -15.56 -3.24 14.36
C ALA A 189 -16.40 -2.03 14.75
N ALA A 190 -16.66 -1.87 16.05
CA ALA A 190 -17.33 -0.69 16.57
C ALA A 190 -16.55 0.57 16.20
N ASN A 191 -17.24 1.58 15.68
CA ASN A 191 -16.67 2.85 15.23
C ASN A 191 -15.70 2.76 14.04
N LEU A 192 -15.62 1.62 13.34
CA LEU A 192 -14.91 1.54 12.08
C LEU A 192 -15.94 1.67 10.93
N PRO A 193 -16.10 2.87 10.34
CA PRO A 193 -17.09 3.08 9.29
C PRO A 193 -16.73 2.28 8.04
N ALA A 194 -17.74 1.81 7.28
CA ALA A 194 -17.47 1.50 5.88
C ALA A 194 -17.21 2.78 5.12
N MET A 195 -16.10 2.80 4.40
CA MET A 195 -15.89 3.79 3.36
C MET A 195 -16.76 3.37 2.17
N GLN A 196 -17.84 4.11 1.93
CA GLN A 196 -18.69 3.92 0.77
C GLN A 196 -18.64 5.18 -0.08
N VAL A 197 -18.48 4.97 -1.39
CA VAL A 197 -18.61 6.05 -2.35
C VAL A 197 -20.00 6.64 -2.23
N VAL A 198 -20.07 7.94 -1.97
CA VAL A 198 -21.34 8.65 -1.94
C VAL A 198 -21.96 8.54 -3.33
N PRO A 199 -23.20 8.00 -3.46
CA PRO A 199 -23.84 7.86 -4.75
C PRO A 199 -23.90 9.21 -5.48
N ASN A 200 -23.64 9.22 -6.78
CA ASN A 200 -23.68 10.45 -7.59
C ASN A 200 -25.05 11.16 -7.53
N THR A 201 -26.12 10.42 -7.24
CA THR A 201 -27.47 10.94 -7.02
C THR A 201 -27.59 11.84 -5.78
N ALA A 202 -26.67 11.72 -4.83
CA ALA A 202 -26.59 12.56 -3.64
C ALA A 202 -25.70 13.81 -3.84
N LEU A 203 -24.95 13.90 -4.95
CA LEU A 203 -24.01 14.98 -5.23
C LEU A 203 -24.61 16.00 -6.19
N TYR A 204 -24.63 17.28 -5.81
CA TYR A 204 -25.09 18.35 -6.68
C TYR A 204 -24.43 19.69 -6.37
N THR A 205 -24.29 20.50 -7.41
CA THR A 205 -23.82 21.89 -7.35
C THR A 205 -24.97 22.80 -7.74
N THR A 206 -25.12 23.91 -7.01
CA THR A 206 -26.09 24.94 -7.40
C THR A 206 -25.37 26.05 -8.16
N ASN A 207 -25.67 26.18 -9.45
CA ASN A 207 -25.14 27.24 -10.30
C ASN A 207 -26.31 28.05 -10.88
N ASN A 208 -26.31 29.38 -10.68
CA ASN A 208 -27.38 30.27 -11.14
C ASN A 208 -28.80 29.77 -10.81
N LYS A 209 -29.00 29.29 -9.56
CA LYS A 209 -30.27 28.71 -9.05
C LYS A 209 -30.73 27.41 -9.73
N ARG A 210 -29.89 26.80 -10.58
CA ARG A 210 -30.13 25.47 -11.15
C ARG A 210 -29.25 24.44 -10.46
N ARG A 211 -29.81 23.26 -10.21
CA ARG A 211 -29.05 22.11 -9.73
C ARG A 211 -28.41 21.39 -10.91
N GLU A 212 -27.12 21.14 -10.79
CA GLU A 212 -26.34 20.32 -11.70
C GLU A 212 -25.80 19.12 -10.91
N ALA A 213 -25.81 17.93 -11.51
CA ALA A 213 -25.35 16.71 -10.84
C ALA A 213 -23.82 16.70 -10.69
N GLY A 214 -23.32 16.41 -9.48
CA GLY A 214 -21.91 16.44 -9.11
C GLY A 214 -21.49 17.65 -8.27
N LEU A 215 -20.28 17.60 -7.71
CA LEU A 215 -19.70 18.70 -6.93
C LEU A 215 -18.75 19.55 -7.79
N LYS A 216 -18.69 20.85 -7.54
CA LYS A 216 -17.70 21.72 -8.19
C LYS A 216 -16.35 21.55 -7.52
N GLY A 217 -15.42 20.89 -8.21
CA GLY A 217 -14.02 20.80 -7.80
C GLY A 217 -13.20 21.99 -8.33
N GLN A 218 -12.23 22.44 -7.52
CA GLN A 218 -11.29 23.49 -7.88
C GLN A 218 -9.89 22.94 -7.78
N TYR A 219 -9.17 22.88 -8.89
CA TYR A 219 -7.91 22.14 -8.99
C TYR A 219 -6.75 23.13 -9.02
N PHE A 220 -5.73 22.92 -8.20
CA PHE A 220 -4.61 23.83 -7.98
C PHE A 220 -3.29 23.10 -8.21
N ASN A 221 -2.32 23.77 -8.85
CA ASN A 221 -0.99 23.22 -9.09
C ASN A 221 -0.03 23.40 -7.90
N ARG A 222 -0.56 23.15 -6.69
CA ARG A 222 0.15 23.19 -5.40
C ARG A 222 -0.75 22.64 -4.29
N ALA A 223 -0.17 21.98 -3.30
CA ALA A 223 -0.88 21.46 -2.14
C ALA A 223 -1.08 22.49 -1.01
N ASP A 224 -0.30 23.59 -0.99
CA ASP A 224 -0.37 24.61 0.06
C ASP A 224 -1.44 25.68 -0.22
N PHE A 225 -2.51 25.68 0.59
CA PHE A 225 -3.57 26.68 0.55
C PHE A 225 -3.28 27.92 1.42
N ASN A 226 -2.00 28.22 1.67
CA ASN A 226 -1.65 29.32 2.59
C ASN A 226 -2.11 30.67 2.03
N THR A 227 -2.86 31.42 2.84
CA THR A 227 -3.71 32.55 2.44
C THR A 227 -2.97 33.84 2.07
N ALA A 228 -1.63 33.83 2.13
CA ALA A 228 -0.80 35.00 1.80
C ALA A 228 -0.93 35.42 0.32
N HIS A 229 -1.33 34.50 -0.57
CA HIS A 229 -1.67 34.80 -1.96
C HIS A 229 -2.95 34.06 -2.34
N LEU A 230 -3.97 34.79 -2.79
CA LEU A 230 -5.17 34.18 -3.39
C LEU A 230 -4.77 33.46 -4.68
N VAL A 231 -4.55 32.15 -4.59
CA VAL A 231 -4.21 31.34 -5.77
C VAL A 231 -5.50 31.03 -6.51
N LYS A 232 -5.54 31.36 -7.81
CA LYS A 232 -6.64 30.95 -8.68
C LYS A 232 -6.50 29.46 -8.98
N PRO A 233 -7.61 28.70 -9.05
CA PRO A 233 -7.55 27.33 -9.52
C PRO A 233 -6.99 27.30 -10.94
N LEU A 234 -6.17 26.31 -11.25
CA LEU A 234 -5.70 25.99 -12.59
C LEU A 234 -6.90 25.66 -13.50
N PHE A 235 -7.85 24.89 -12.99
CA PHE A 235 -9.14 24.68 -13.63
C PHE A 235 -10.24 24.34 -12.62
N THR A 236 -11.47 24.37 -13.07
CA THR A 236 -12.63 23.90 -12.31
C THR A 236 -13.45 22.95 -13.17
N ARG A 237 -13.99 21.89 -12.58
CA ARG A 237 -14.92 20.98 -13.26
C ARG A 237 -16.04 20.55 -12.31
N ILE A 238 -17.09 19.95 -12.86
CA ILE A 238 -18.14 19.30 -12.09
C ILE A 238 -17.84 17.81 -12.03
N ASP A 239 -17.51 17.36 -10.83
CA ASP A 239 -17.15 15.99 -10.51
C ASP A 239 -18.42 15.22 -10.14
N ARG A 240 -18.85 14.35 -11.05
CA ARG A 240 -20.05 13.51 -10.86
C ARG A 240 -19.84 12.45 -9.77
N HIS A 241 -18.60 12.05 -9.54
CA HIS A 241 -18.18 11.08 -8.56
C HIS A 241 -17.01 11.68 -7.77
N ILE A 242 -16.98 11.44 -6.46
CA ILE A 242 -15.90 11.87 -5.57
C ILE A 242 -15.30 10.59 -4.98
N ASP A 243 -14.55 9.91 -5.83
CA ASP A 243 -13.89 8.63 -5.58
C ASP A 243 -12.64 8.57 -6.46
N PHE A 244 -11.75 9.54 -6.26
CA PHE A 244 -10.56 9.70 -7.08
C PHE A 244 -9.41 8.88 -6.52
N HIS A 245 -8.80 8.07 -7.37
CA HIS A 245 -7.54 7.40 -7.09
C HIS A 245 -6.51 7.85 -8.13
N TRP A 246 -5.74 8.88 -7.81
CA TRP A 246 -4.73 9.43 -8.73
C TRP A 246 -3.38 8.70 -8.65
N ALA A 247 -3.14 7.89 -7.62
CA ALA A 247 -1.87 7.20 -7.38
C ALA A 247 -0.67 8.18 -7.50
N ASP A 248 0.29 7.88 -8.37
CA ASP A 248 1.46 8.72 -8.65
C ASP A 248 1.22 9.74 -9.79
N ALA A 249 -0.04 9.95 -10.19
CA ALA A 249 -0.41 10.90 -11.23
C ALA A 249 -1.18 12.09 -10.67
N ALA A 250 -1.42 13.10 -11.52
CA ALA A 250 -2.25 14.24 -11.20
C ALA A 250 -3.63 14.15 -11.88
N PRO A 251 -4.62 14.98 -11.47
CA PRO A 251 -5.93 15.03 -12.12
C PRO A 251 -5.92 15.39 -13.61
N ARG A 252 -4.81 15.96 -14.11
CA ARG A 252 -4.54 16.35 -15.50
C ARG A 252 -3.03 16.43 -15.74
N ASP A 253 -2.57 16.13 -16.95
CA ASP A 253 -1.14 16.04 -17.31
C ASP A 253 -0.31 17.34 -17.16
N ASP A 254 -0.96 18.50 -17.02
CA ASP A 254 -0.30 19.79 -16.81
C ASP A 254 -0.21 20.20 -15.33
N MET A 255 -0.56 19.28 -14.44
CA MET A 255 -0.42 19.43 -13.00
C MET A 255 0.84 18.69 -12.51
N ASP A 256 1.45 19.25 -11.48
CA ASP A 256 2.54 18.69 -10.68
C ASP A 256 1.94 17.57 -9.82
N ASP A 257 2.26 16.33 -10.17
CA ASP A 257 1.83 15.09 -9.52
C ASP A 257 2.38 14.96 -8.09
N ASP A 258 3.53 15.56 -7.81
CA ASP A 258 4.13 15.61 -6.47
C ASP A 258 3.53 16.73 -5.59
N ASN A 259 2.83 17.70 -6.18
CA ASN A 259 2.38 18.90 -5.47
C ASN A 259 1.15 19.55 -6.12
N PHE A 260 -0.04 18.99 -5.85
CA PHE A 260 -1.31 19.59 -6.24
C PHE A 260 -2.36 19.58 -5.11
N GLY A 261 -3.46 20.31 -5.32
CA GLY A 261 -4.61 20.37 -4.41
C GLY A 261 -5.93 20.42 -5.16
N VAL A 262 -7.00 19.91 -4.55
CA VAL A 262 -8.38 19.85 -5.09
C VAL A 262 -9.39 20.28 -4.05
#